data_AF-A0A139AL76-F1
#
_entry.id   AF-A0A139AL76-F1
#
_cell.length_a   1.000
_cell.length_b   1.000
_cell.length_c   1.000
_cell.angle_alpha   90.00
_cell.angle_beta   90.00
_cell.angle_gamma   90.00
#
_symmetry.space_group_name_H-M   'P 1'
#
loop_
_entity.id
_entity.type
_entity.pdbx_description
1 polymer ?
#
loop_
_entity_poly.entity_id
_entity_poly.type
_entity_poly.pdbx_seq_one_letter_code
_entity_poly.pdbx_strand_id
1 'polypeptide(L)'
;MASKEHSTHRQHPEHHERSHEENQERSFIAAAHRGDRDHDARLESAHKASDIHKARTGKELDTDSILSEGLIIEKKQKGEKDDDVLHEMALEEGYYLRSKE
;
A
#
# COMPACT_ATOMS: atom_id res chain seq x y z
N MET A 1 1.69 -34.34 -41.47
CA MET A 1 2.22 -34.10 -40.11
C MET A 1 1.30 -33.09 -39.45
N ALA A 2 0.56 -33.51 -38.43
CA ALA A 2 -0.52 -32.72 -37.82
C ALA A 2 -0.21 -32.43 -36.34
N SER A 3 -0.78 -31.30 -35.87
CA SER A 3 -0.97 -30.89 -34.46
C SER A 3 0.17 -30.05 -33.87
N LYS A 4 -0.05 -29.00 -33.07
CA LYS A 4 -1.19 -28.12 -32.74
C LYS A 4 -0.57 -27.07 -31.79
N GLU A 5 -0.90 -25.79 -32.02
CA GLU A 5 -0.92 -24.66 -31.09
C GLU A 5 -0.56 -24.94 -29.60
N HIS A 6 0.53 -24.36 -29.12
CA HIS A 6 0.73 -24.14 -27.67
C HIS A 6 0.25 -22.72 -27.32
N SER A 7 -1.06 -22.57 -27.16
CA SER A 7 -1.64 -21.39 -26.50
C SER A 7 -1.35 -21.51 -25.00
N THR A 8 -0.36 -20.74 -24.52
CA THR A 8 -0.05 -20.65 -23.10
C THR A 8 -1.26 -20.07 -22.37
N HIS A 9 -1.96 -20.95 -21.66
CA HIS A 9 -3.07 -20.61 -20.77
C HIS A 9 -2.54 -19.68 -19.68
N ARG A 10 -2.66 -18.37 -19.93
CA ARG A 10 -2.37 -17.32 -18.96
C ARG A 10 -3.39 -17.54 -17.84
N GLN A 11 -2.96 -18.15 -16.74
CA GLN A 11 -3.84 -18.42 -15.61
C GLN A 11 -4.43 -17.09 -15.15
N HIS A 12 -5.71 -16.87 -15.46
CA HIS A 12 -6.47 -15.81 -14.83
C HIS A 12 -6.54 -16.17 -13.34
N PRO A 13 -6.11 -15.28 -12.42
CA PRO A 13 -6.27 -15.55 -11.01
C PRO A 13 -7.77 -15.71 -10.75
N GLU A 14 -8.15 -16.86 -10.20
CA GLU A 14 -9.47 -17.12 -9.63
C GLU A 14 -9.85 -15.92 -8.76
N HIS A 15 -10.74 -15.07 -9.27
CA HIS A 15 -11.26 -13.93 -8.55
C HIS A 15 -12.20 -14.48 -7.47
N HIS A 16 -11.66 -14.86 -6.31
CA HIS A 16 -12.45 -14.92 -5.10
C HIS A 16 -13.12 -13.54 -4.95
N GLU A 17 -14.44 -13.50 -4.97
CA GLU A 17 -15.21 -12.28 -4.73
C GLU A 17 -14.89 -11.78 -3.32
N ARG A 18 -14.03 -10.77 -3.25
CA ARG A 18 -13.72 -10.07 -2.01
C ARG A 18 -14.95 -9.29 -1.56
N SER A 19 -15.17 -9.21 -0.24
CA SER A 19 -16.21 -8.37 0.35
C SER A 19 -16.12 -6.93 -0.18
N HIS A 20 -17.28 -6.26 -0.31
CA HIS A 20 -17.32 -4.84 -0.64
C HIS A 20 -16.46 -4.01 0.31
N GLU A 21 -16.49 -4.35 1.61
CA GLU A 21 -15.69 -3.69 2.65
C GLU A 21 -14.19 -3.93 2.44
N GLU A 22 -13.78 -5.15 2.10
CA GLU A 22 -12.36 -5.43 1.80
C GLU A 22 -11.89 -4.65 0.55
N ASN A 23 -12.74 -4.54 -0.46
CA ASN A 23 -12.40 -3.76 -1.65
C ASN A 23 -12.34 -2.25 -1.35
N GLN A 24 -13.19 -1.73 -0.47
CA GLN A 24 -13.10 -0.35 0.00
C GLN A 24 -11.81 -0.11 0.80
N GLU A 25 -11.50 -1.00 1.75
CA GLU A 25 -10.26 -1.00 2.54
C GLU A 25 -9.03 -0.92 1.61
N ARG A 26 -8.93 -1.85 0.65
CA ARG A 26 -7.83 -1.89 -0.34
C ARG A 26 -7.76 -0.62 -1.19
N SER A 27 -8.90 -0.03 -1.54
CA SER A 27 -8.95 1.20 -2.32
C SER A 27 -8.38 2.39 -1.54
N PHE A 28 -8.70 2.49 -0.25
CA PHE A 28 -8.15 3.53 0.63
C PHE A 28 -6.65 3.36 0.89
N ILE A 29 -6.18 2.11 1.07
CA ILE A 29 -4.74 1.81 1.16
C ILE A 29 -4.01 2.26 -0.11
N ALA A 30 -4.52 1.88 -1.29
CA ALA A 30 -3.93 2.30 -2.56
C ALA A 30 -3.94 3.82 -2.74
N ALA A 31 -4.97 4.51 -2.23
CA ALA A 31 -5.06 5.97 -2.22
C ALA A 31 -4.03 6.63 -1.28
N ALA A 32 -3.74 6.03 -0.13
CA ALA A 32 -2.72 6.51 0.81
C ALA A 32 -1.29 6.31 0.27
N HIS A 33 -1.10 5.30 -0.60
CA HIS A 33 0.20 5.01 -1.23
C HIS A 33 0.57 5.98 -2.37
N ARG A 34 -0.35 6.82 -2.83
CA ARG A 34 -0.12 7.73 -3.95
C ARG A 34 0.67 8.96 -3.53
N GLY A 35 1.92 9.06 -3.99
CA GLY A 35 2.81 10.20 -3.78
C GLY A 35 2.40 11.48 -4.50
N ASP A 36 1.52 11.38 -5.52
CA ASP A 36 0.95 12.53 -6.23
C ASP A 36 -0.16 13.25 -5.46
N ARG A 37 -0.59 12.73 -4.30
CA ARG A 37 -1.66 13.31 -3.47
C ARG A 37 -1.09 14.08 -2.29
N ASP A 38 -1.82 15.12 -1.88
CA ASP A 38 -1.50 15.90 -0.68
C ASP A 38 -1.38 15.01 0.55
N HIS A 39 -0.44 15.35 1.44
CA HIS A 39 -0.17 14.59 2.66
C HIS A 39 -1.43 14.36 3.50
N ASP A 40 -2.23 15.41 3.71
CA ASP A 40 -3.48 15.33 4.48
C ASP A 40 -4.51 14.40 3.82
N ALA A 41 -4.59 14.38 2.49
CA ALA A 41 -5.48 13.49 1.75
C ALA A 41 -5.02 12.02 1.84
N ARG A 42 -3.71 11.78 1.89
CA ARG A 42 -3.14 10.44 2.12
C ARG A 42 -3.42 9.98 3.55
N LEU A 43 -3.23 10.85 4.54
CA LEU A 43 -3.50 10.56 5.95
C LEU A 43 -4.99 10.24 6.18
N GLU A 44 -5.90 11.05 5.61
CA GLU A 44 -7.34 10.78 5.69
C GLU A 44 -7.71 9.43 5.06
N SER A 45 -7.05 9.08 3.93
CA SER A 45 -7.25 7.77 3.30
C SER A 45 -6.72 6.63 4.18
N ALA A 46 -5.56 6.80 4.83
CA ALA A 46 -5.00 5.80 5.75
C ALA A 46 -5.90 5.57 6.98
N HIS A 47 -6.48 6.64 7.54
CA HIS A 47 -7.47 6.53 8.63
C HIS A 47 -8.71 5.74 8.19
N LYS A 48 -9.29 6.09 7.03
CA LYS A 48 -10.47 5.37 6.50
C LYS A 48 -10.17 3.89 6.23
N ALA A 49 -8.98 3.57 5.74
CA ALA A 49 -8.54 2.17 5.61
C ALA A 49 -8.47 1.48 6.97
N SER A 50 -7.87 2.11 7.97
CA SER A 50 -7.74 1.57 9.33
C SER A 50 -9.10 1.34 9.99
N ASP A 51 -10.05 2.25 9.83
CA ASP A 51 -11.41 2.12 10.38
C ASP A 51 -12.15 0.90 9.79
N ILE A 52 -12.08 0.72 8.47
CA ILE A 52 -12.69 -0.43 7.78
C ILE A 52 -11.97 -1.73 8.19
N HIS A 53 -10.64 -1.70 8.27
CA HIS A 53 -9.85 -2.85 8.71
C HIS A 53 -10.23 -3.25 10.15
N LYS A 54 -10.35 -2.28 11.06
CA LYS A 54 -10.77 -2.51 12.45
C LYS A 54 -12.18 -3.07 12.52
N ALA A 55 -13.11 -2.56 11.74
CA ALA A 55 -14.47 -3.10 11.68
C ALA A 55 -14.48 -4.58 11.25
N ARG A 56 -13.61 -4.96 10.30
CA ARG A 56 -13.55 -6.33 9.76
C ARG A 56 -12.74 -7.30 10.61
N THR A 57 -11.62 -6.86 11.20
CA THR A 57 -10.62 -7.73 11.86
C THR A 57 -10.52 -7.52 13.36
N GLY A 58 -11.09 -6.43 13.88
CA GLY A 58 -10.96 -6.02 15.28
C GLY A 58 -9.62 -5.37 15.64
N LYS A 59 -8.74 -5.13 14.66
CA LYS A 59 -7.42 -4.51 14.86
C LYS A 59 -7.29 -3.25 14.00
N GLU A 60 -6.66 -2.21 14.52
CA GLU A 60 -6.35 -1.02 13.73
C GLU A 60 -5.09 -1.26 12.89
N LEU A 61 -5.06 -0.67 11.70
CA LEU A 61 -3.83 -0.51 10.94
C LEU A 61 -3.08 0.73 11.44
N ASP A 62 -1.76 0.63 11.47
CA ASP A 62 -0.89 1.76 11.72
C ASP A 62 -0.86 2.66 10.47
N THR A 63 -1.40 3.87 10.59
CA THR A 63 -1.48 4.83 9.48
C THR A 63 -0.12 5.29 9.02
N ASP A 64 0.85 5.39 9.93
CA ASP A 64 2.20 5.85 9.59
C ASP A 64 2.89 4.78 8.73
N SER A 65 2.71 3.51 9.09
CA SER A 65 3.20 2.37 8.30
C SER A 65 2.62 2.34 6.88
N ILE A 66 1.31 2.61 6.70
CA ILE A 66 0.68 2.66 5.37
C ILE A 66 1.28 3.79 4.52
N LEU A 67 1.46 4.98 5.10
CA LEU A 67 2.03 6.13 4.38
C LEU A 67 3.48 5.88 3.98
N SER A 68 4.23 5.29 4.90
CA SER A 68 5.63 4.90 4.74
C SER A 68 5.81 3.85 3.63
N GLU A 69 4.93 2.83 3.59
CA GLU A 69 4.93 1.83 2.52
C GLU A 69 4.68 2.44 1.13
N GLY A 70 3.79 3.42 1.04
CA GLY A 70 3.57 4.19 -0.19
C GLY A 70 4.83 4.87 -0.72
N LEU A 71 5.58 5.52 0.17
CA LEU A 71 6.83 6.19 -0.16
C LEU A 71 7.89 5.18 -0.65
N ILE A 72 8.01 4.03 0.02
CA ILE A 72 8.89 2.93 -0.43
C ILE A 72 8.55 2.51 -1.85
N ILE A 73 7.27 2.28 -2.10
CA ILE A 73 6.78 1.78 -3.38
C ILE A 73 7.12 2.77 -4.50
N GLU A 74 6.95 4.06 -4.27
CA GLU A 74 7.32 5.11 -5.22
C GLU A 74 8.84 5.16 -5.48
N LYS A 75 9.65 5.18 -4.41
CA LYS A 75 11.12 5.24 -4.51
C LYS A 75 11.71 4.03 -5.23
N LYS A 76 11.20 2.84 -4.93
CA LYS A 76 11.57 1.59 -5.64
C LYS A 76 11.24 1.66 -7.13
N GLN A 77 10.07 2.22 -7.49
CA GLN A 77 9.72 2.43 -8.90
C GLN A 77 10.64 3.43 -9.61
N LYS A 78 11.20 4.40 -8.87
CA LYS A 78 12.17 5.37 -9.37
C LYS A 78 13.59 4.82 -9.52
N GLY A 79 13.83 3.57 -9.09
CA GLY A 79 15.13 2.90 -9.19
C GLY A 79 16.15 3.35 -8.15
N GLU A 80 15.69 3.92 -7.03
CA GLU A 80 16.53 4.25 -5.88
C GLU A 80 17.02 2.96 -5.21
N LYS A 81 18.25 2.96 -4.68
CA LYS A 81 18.81 1.74 -4.05
C LYS A 81 18.05 1.46 -2.76
N ASP A 82 17.75 0.19 -2.50
CA ASP A 82 17.00 -0.23 -1.31
C ASP A 82 17.62 0.29 0.01
N ASP A 83 18.96 0.37 0.04
CA ASP A 83 19.74 0.89 1.17
C ASP A 83 19.45 2.38 1.45
N ASP A 84 19.31 3.18 0.40
CA ASP A 84 19.07 4.62 0.46
C ASP A 84 17.62 4.89 0.90
N VAL A 85 16.66 4.11 0.38
CA VAL A 85 15.23 4.20 0.74
C VAL A 85 15.02 3.88 2.22
N LEU A 86 15.60 2.79 2.72
CA LEU A 86 15.48 2.37 4.12
C LEU A 86 16.14 3.35 5.08
N HIS A 87 17.29 3.92 4.71
CA HIS A 87 17.99 4.90 5.54
C HIS A 87 17.19 6.20 5.67
N GLU A 88 16.63 6.69 4.56
CA GLU A 88 15.88 7.95 4.56
C GLU A 88 14.54 7.84 5.28
N MET A 89 13.86 6.69 5.17
CA MET A 89 12.67 6.39 5.97
C MET A 89 12.93 6.37 7.47
N ALA A 90 14.04 5.74 7.89
CA ALA A 90 14.43 5.69 9.30
C ALA A 90 14.76 7.09 9.84
N LEU A 91 15.25 8.00 8.99
CA LEU A 91 15.48 9.40 9.34
C LEU A 91 14.17 10.19 9.45
N GLU A 92 13.16 9.92 8.61
CA GLU A 92 11.82 10.54 8.72
C GLU A 92 11.02 10.02 9.93
N GLU A 93 11.02 8.71 10.20
CA GLU A 93 10.42 8.16 11.43
C GLU A 93 11.11 8.73 12.69
N GLY A 94 12.45 8.89 12.63
CA GLY A 94 13.22 9.56 13.68
C GLY A 94 12.96 11.05 13.83
N TYR A 95 12.44 11.72 12.79
CA TYR A 95 12.05 13.14 12.81
C TYR A 95 10.63 13.34 13.37
N TYR A 96 9.71 12.43 13.05
CA TYR A 96 8.33 12.51 13.52
C TYR A 96 8.18 12.07 14.98
N LEU A 97 8.92 11.04 15.41
CA LEU A 97 8.96 10.62 16.83
C LEU A 97 9.58 11.69 17.75
N ARG A 98 10.47 12.54 17.22
CA ARG A 98 11.08 13.66 17.97
C ARG A 98 10.16 14.89 18.09
N SER A 99 9.09 14.96 17.30
CA SER A 99 8.13 16.07 17.32
C SER A 99 6.97 15.87 18.31
N LYS A 100 6.99 14.77 19.08
CA LYS A 100 6.04 14.44 20.15
C LYS A 100 6.65 14.48 21.57
N GLU A 101 7.75 15.21 21.76
CA GLU A 101 8.25 15.58 23.10
C GLU A 101 7.73 16.96 23.55
#